data_AF-A0A150G0C3-F1
#
_entry.id   AF-A0A150G0C3-F1
#
_cell.length_a   1.000
_cell.length_b   1.000
_cell.length_c   1.000
_cell.angle_alpha   90.00
_cell.angle_beta   90.00
_cell.angle_gamma   90.00
#
_symmetry.space_group_name_H-M   'P 1'
#
loop_
_entity.id
_entity.type
_entity.pdbx_description
1 polymer ?
#
loop_
_entity_poly.entity_id
_entity_poly.type
_entity_poly.pdbx_seq_one_letter_code
_entity_poly.pdbx_strand_id
1 'polypeptide(L)'
;MAGQAPQHDLWWYPKRCELPGCEARGEGLRKCAACSMVSYCCKEHQAQDRPVHKKECAVFRRLGLSAKLYNDEQMLERFPLGSALGHNTPSSAARPDAIPAGACCGLCGKTSAEETLGRAPCCGEVVCDNELRYRPGTFSRDFCLRSHARYTLCGHHGVERECARGLDWRVCPGCATAPAASSGASTTSDRLWRGLNAYNVCPLLERDVPRHALCDRCPGCGRLYIQGVEGCMYKGGQAYCLSPGCSGLAGFPRDRVFRVDDAAVSGGGVGV
;
A
#
# COMPACT_ATOMS: atom_id res chain seq x y z
N MET A 1 23.04 0.00 -13.74
CA MET A 1 22.22 0.39 -12.58
C MET A 1 20.88 -0.32 -12.73
N ALA A 2 20.60 -1.35 -11.92
CA ALA A 2 19.29 -1.99 -11.94
C ALA A 2 18.26 -0.97 -11.44
N GLY A 3 17.33 -0.55 -12.31
CA GLY A 3 16.28 0.39 -11.91
C GLY A 3 15.45 -0.22 -10.78
N GLN A 4 15.40 0.45 -9.63
CA GLN A 4 14.47 0.05 -8.57
C GLN A 4 13.05 0.10 -9.15
N ALA A 5 12.28 -0.96 -8.92
CA ALA A 5 10.86 -0.95 -9.23
C ALA A 5 10.22 0.25 -8.53
N PRO A 6 9.38 1.01 -9.21
CA PRO A 6 8.77 2.17 -8.59
C PRO A 6 7.88 1.72 -7.43
N GLN A 7 7.90 2.49 -6.33
CA GLN A 7 7.32 2.10 -5.04
C GLN A 7 5.82 1.72 -5.12
N HIS A 8 5.10 2.16 -6.16
CA HIS A 8 3.68 1.87 -6.35
C HIS A 8 3.38 0.39 -6.64
N ASP A 9 4.35 -0.36 -7.17
CA ASP A 9 4.19 -1.78 -7.51
C ASP A 9 4.73 -2.71 -6.42
N LEU A 10 5.42 -2.14 -5.42
CA LEU A 10 5.99 -2.89 -4.32
C LEU A 10 5.03 -2.97 -3.14
N TRP A 11 4.90 -4.16 -2.59
CA TRP A 11 4.00 -4.47 -1.49
C TRP A 11 4.71 -5.26 -0.41
N TRP A 12 4.37 -5.01 0.83
CA TRP A 12 4.62 -5.92 1.93
C TRP A 12 3.65 -7.09 1.85
N TYR A 13 4.17 -8.31 2.00
CA TYR A 13 3.32 -9.49 2.07
C TYR A 13 3.86 -10.48 3.12
N PRO A 14 3.01 -11.09 3.96
CA PRO A 14 3.49 -11.99 4.99
C PRO A 14 4.28 -13.18 4.42
N LYS A 15 5.41 -13.51 5.05
CA LYS A 15 6.30 -14.63 4.69
C LYS A 15 5.78 -15.94 5.29
N ARG A 16 4.65 -16.41 4.75
CA ARG A 16 3.96 -17.65 5.15
C ARG A 16 3.48 -18.44 3.93
N CYS A 17 3.14 -19.72 4.12
CA CYS A 17 2.47 -20.52 3.10
C CYS A 17 1.05 -19.99 2.86
N GLU A 18 0.59 -19.82 1.61
CA GLU A 18 -0.72 -19.22 1.29
C GLU A 18 -1.92 -20.17 1.32
N LEU A 19 -1.68 -21.48 1.45
CA LEU A 19 -2.75 -22.46 1.67
C LEU A 19 -3.44 -22.25 3.04
N PRO A 20 -4.78 -22.11 3.09
CA PRO A 20 -5.53 -22.09 4.35
C PRO A 20 -5.27 -23.33 5.22
N GLY A 21 -5.10 -23.13 6.53
CA GLY A 21 -4.79 -24.22 7.48
C GLY A 21 -3.32 -24.62 7.56
N CYS A 22 -2.47 -24.14 6.65
CA CYS A 22 -1.02 -24.33 6.77
C CYS A 22 -0.39 -23.21 7.61
N GLU A 23 0.39 -23.59 8.63
CA GLU A 23 1.07 -22.67 9.54
C GLU A 23 2.56 -22.47 9.21
N ALA A 24 3.04 -23.02 8.08
CA ALA A 24 4.44 -22.89 7.69
C ALA A 24 4.83 -21.42 7.43
N ARG A 25 5.91 -20.99 8.08
CA ARG A 25 6.44 -19.61 8.07
C ARG A 25 7.95 -19.63 7.87
N GLY A 26 8.51 -18.51 7.40
CA GLY A 26 9.95 -18.30 7.41
C GLY A 26 10.70 -18.82 6.16
N GLU A 27 11.84 -19.47 6.38
CA GLU A 27 12.74 -19.89 5.30
C GLU A 27 12.22 -21.11 4.52
N GLY A 28 12.75 -21.33 3.31
CA GLY A 28 12.36 -22.45 2.45
C GLY A 28 11.02 -22.29 1.71
N LEU A 29 10.26 -21.22 1.97
CA LEU A 29 9.05 -20.89 1.22
C LEU A 29 9.38 -20.46 -0.22
N ARG A 30 8.62 -21.00 -1.18
CA ARG A 30 8.79 -20.73 -2.61
C ARG A 30 7.71 -19.76 -3.07
N LYS A 31 8.11 -18.67 -3.72
CA LYS A 31 7.16 -17.71 -4.30
C LYS A 31 6.40 -18.34 -5.46
N CYS A 32 5.16 -17.91 -5.65
CA CYS A 32 4.43 -18.20 -6.89
C CYS A 32 5.20 -17.62 -8.07
N ALA A 33 5.72 -18.47 -8.95
CA ALA A 33 6.54 -18.05 -10.09
C ALA A 33 5.80 -17.11 -11.08
N ALA A 34 4.47 -17.09 -11.03
CA ALA A 34 3.67 -16.29 -11.94
C ALA A 34 3.47 -14.83 -11.45
N CYS A 35 3.16 -14.62 -10.16
CA CYS A 35 2.87 -13.29 -9.62
C CYS A 35 3.90 -12.75 -8.62
N SER A 36 4.77 -13.61 -8.07
CA SER A 36 5.78 -13.24 -7.06
C SER A 36 5.25 -12.57 -5.79
N MET A 37 3.92 -12.58 -5.56
CA MET A 37 3.25 -11.97 -4.41
C MET A 37 3.13 -12.91 -3.22
N VAL A 38 2.70 -14.16 -3.47
CA VAL A 38 2.42 -15.16 -2.43
C VAL A 38 3.49 -16.24 -2.39
N SER A 39 3.58 -16.97 -1.28
CA SER A 39 4.55 -18.06 -1.11
C SER A 39 3.92 -19.35 -0.58
N TYR A 40 4.56 -20.49 -0.83
CA TYR A 40 4.12 -21.82 -0.41
C TYR A 40 5.30 -22.64 0.12
N CYS A 41 5.08 -23.53 1.09
CA CYS A 41 6.13 -24.41 1.58
C CYS A 41 6.48 -25.53 0.58
N CYS A 42 5.54 -25.94 -0.26
CA CYS A 42 5.73 -27.00 -1.24
C CYS A 42 4.83 -26.84 -2.47
N LYS A 43 5.07 -27.65 -3.51
CA LYS A 43 4.31 -27.60 -4.77
C LYS A 43 2.87 -28.11 -4.58
N GLU A 44 2.68 -29.04 -3.65
CA GLU A 44 1.40 -29.65 -3.31
C GLU A 44 0.45 -28.59 -2.75
N HIS A 45 0.92 -27.75 -1.82
CA HIS A 45 0.13 -26.66 -1.25
C HIS A 45 -0.19 -25.59 -2.30
N GLN A 46 0.76 -25.28 -3.19
CA GLN A 46 0.49 -24.40 -4.33
C GLN A 46 -0.59 -24.97 -5.27
N ALA A 47 -0.56 -26.28 -5.53
CA ALA A 47 -1.55 -26.94 -6.40
C ALA A 47 -2.95 -26.94 -5.76
N GLN A 48 -3.04 -27.18 -4.46
CA GLN A 48 -4.29 -27.14 -3.69
C GLN A 48 -4.89 -25.73 -3.64
N ASP A 49 -4.05 -24.70 -3.47
CA ASP A 49 -4.51 -23.31 -3.39
C ASP A 49 -4.81 -22.68 -4.76
N ARG A 50 -4.27 -23.26 -5.83
CA ARG A 50 -4.42 -22.78 -7.22
C ARG A 50 -5.85 -22.40 -7.63
N PRO A 51 -6.91 -23.16 -7.32
CA PRO A 51 -8.28 -22.82 -7.72
C PRO A 51 -8.76 -21.48 -7.17
N VAL A 52 -8.31 -21.12 -5.97
CA VAL A 52 -8.63 -19.85 -5.29
C VAL A 52 -7.67 -18.77 -5.78
N HIS A 53 -6.35 -19.02 -5.64
CA HIS A 53 -5.30 -18.06 -5.97
C HIS A 53 -5.30 -17.59 -7.42
N LYS A 54 -5.66 -18.45 -8.40
CA LYS A 54 -5.55 -18.13 -9.83
C LYS A 54 -6.19 -16.80 -10.23
N LYS A 55 -7.29 -16.42 -9.56
CA LYS A 55 -8.05 -15.21 -9.87
C LYS A 55 -7.28 -13.96 -9.41
N GLU A 56 -6.75 -13.97 -8.18
CA GLU A 56 -5.91 -12.88 -7.67
C GLU A 56 -4.55 -12.84 -8.35
N CYS A 57 -3.94 -14.01 -8.62
CA CYS A 57 -2.70 -14.14 -9.37
C CYS A 57 -2.74 -13.40 -10.71
N ALA A 58 -3.87 -13.52 -11.44
CA ALA A 58 -4.08 -12.79 -12.69
C ALA A 58 -4.15 -11.27 -12.49
N VAL A 59 -4.75 -10.80 -11.38
CA VAL A 59 -4.80 -9.37 -11.03
C VAL A 59 -3.40 -8.85 -10.70
N PHE A 60 -2.66 -9.54 -9.83
CA PHE A 60 -1.30 -9.16 -9.46
C PHE A 60 -0.38 -9.08 -10.67
N ARG A 61 -0.46 -10.06 -11.58
CA ARG A 61 0.31 -10.05 -12.84
C ARG A 61 -0.07 -8.89 -13.75
N ARG A 62 -1.37 -8.65 -13.93
CA ARG A 62 -1.87 -7.55 -14.77
C ARG A 62 -1.36 -6.20 -14.26
N LEU A 63 -1.30 -6.04 -12.95
CA LEU A 63 -0.90 -4.79 -12.29
C LEU A 63 0.60 -4.71 -12.02
N GLY A 64 1.41 -5.69 -12.43
CA GLY A 64 2.87 -5.66 -12.22
C GLY A 64 3.30 -5.72 -10.75
N LEU A 65 2.43 -6.17 -9.84
CA LEU A 65 2.72 -6.12 -8.41
C LEU A 65 3.78 -7.13 -8.00
N SER A 66 4.61 -6.74 -7.03
CA SER A 66 5.64 -7.58 -6.45
C SER A 66 5.69 -7.47 -4.93
N ALA A 67 6.03 -8.57 -4.27
CA ALA A 67 6.09 -8.61 -2.80
C ALA A 67 7.52 -8.58 -2.24
N LYS A 68 7.72 -7.66 -1.30
CA LYS A 68 8.72 -7.72 -0.25
C LYS A 68 8.13 -8.54 0.91
N LEU A 69 8.60 -9.77 1.04
CA LEU A 69 8.11 -10.67 2.09
C LEU A 69 8.64 -10.22 3.46
N TYR A 70 7.77 -10.26 4.47
CA TYR A 70 8.14 -9.91 5.85
C TYR A 70 7.64 -10.93 6.87
N ASN A 71 8.25 -10.91 8.03
CA ASN A 71 7.92 -11.65 9.23
C ASN A 71 7.66 -10.65 10.36
N ASP A 72 6.61 -10.91 11.15
CA ASP A 72 6.19 -10.01 12.23
C ASP A 72 7.31 -9.76 13.23
N GLU A 73 8.12 -10.78 13.56
CA GLU A 73 9.24 -10.65 14.49
C GLU A 73 10.25 -9.58 14.06
N GLN A 74 10.75 -9.64 12.82
CA GLN A 74 11.68 -8.64 12.27
C GLN A 74 11.04 -7.25 12.16
N MET A 75 9.75 -7.20 11.82
CA MET A 75 9.03 -5.93 11.73
C MET A 75 8.77 -5.31 13.10
N LEU A 76 8.55 -6.11 14.13
CA LEU A 76 8.35 -5.66 15.50
C LEU A 76 9.66 -5.31 16.20
N GLU A 77 10.78 -5.95 15.84
CA GLU A 77 12.10 -5.54 16.29
C GLU A 77 12.45 -4.14 15.75
N ARG A 78 12.19 -3.90 14.45
CA ARG A 78 12.45 -2.60 13.82
C ARG A 78 11.41 -1.53 14.19
N PHE A 79 10.15 -1.93 14.31
CA PHE A 79 9.01 -1.05 14.60
C PHE A 79 8.15 -1.63 15.74
N PRO A 80 8.62 -1.58 16.99
CA PRO A 80 7.86 -2.11 18.12
C PRO A 80 6.45 -1.53 18.22
N LEU A 81 5.51 -2.31 18.75
CA LEU A 81 4.16 -1.78 19.01
C LEU A 81 4.25 -0.68 20.06
N GLY A 82 3.61 0.45 19.78
CA GLY A 82 3.66 1.61 20.66
C GLY A 82 4.96 2.40 20.61
N SER A 83 5.97 1.97 19.83
CA SER A 83 7.13 2.82 19.50
C SER A 83 6.82 3.81 18.38
N ALA A 84 5.80 3.52 17.56
CA ALA A 84 5.21 4.50 16.67
C ALA A 84 4.57 5.57 17.56
N LEU A 85 5.35 6.62 17.80
CA LEU A 85 5.01 7.89 18.41
C LEU A 85 3.63 8.35 17.92
N GLY A 86 2.58 7.88 18.60
CA GLY A 86 1.20 8.26 18.34
C GLY A 86 1.11 9.78 18.30
N HIS A 87 0.42 10.30 17.30
CA HIS A 87 0.18 11.72 17.19
C HIS A 87 -0.43 12.28 18.49
N ASN A 88 0.15 13.39 18.95
CA ASN A 88 -0.27 14.25 20.08
C ASN A 88 0.05 13.77 21.49
N THR A 89 1.15 13.06 21.71
CA THR A 89 1.89 13.32 22.96
C THR A 89 2.93 14.41 22.66
N PRO A 90 2.94 15.54 23.38
CA PRO A 90 4.13 16.38 23.44
C PRO A 90 5.19 15.52 24.12
N SER A 91 5.93 14.73 23.34
CA SER A 91 7.12 14.06 23.82
C SER A 91 8.11 15.16 24.20
N SER A 92 8.26 15.37 25.50
CA SER A 92 9.30 16.19 26.11
C SER A 92 10.71 15.67 25.82
N ALA A 93 10.85 14.49 25.19
CA ALA A 93 12.09 14.10 24.53
C ALA A 93 12.11 14.75 23.15
N ALA A 94 12.92 15.81 23.02
CA ALA A 94 13.21 16.48 21.77
C ALA A 94 13.53 15.44 20.68
N ARG A 95 12.69 15.38 19.64
CA ARG A 95 13.08 14.68 18.42
C ARG A 95 14.36 15.37 17.94
N PRO A 96 15.42 14.64 17.55
CA PRO A 96 16.55 15.30 16.92
C PRO A 96 16.05 15.96 15.63
N ASP A 97 16.01 17.30 15.65
CA ASP A 97 15.59 18.13 14.51
C ASP A 97 16.49 17.88 13.30
N ALA A 98 17.76 17.52 13.55
CA ALA A 98 18.70 17.17 12.52
C ALA A 98 18.48 15.75 11.97
N ILE A 99 18.42 15.64 10.65
CA ILE A 99 18.53 14.37 9.94
C ILE A 99 20.01 13.90 10.04
N PRO A 100 20.28 12.66 10.46
CA PRO A 100 21.66 12.16 10.55
C PRO A 100 22.41 12.25 9.22
N ALA A 101 23.70 12.55 9.28
CA ALA A 101 24.56 12.51 8.10
C ALA A 101 24.57 11.09 7.51
N GLY A 102 24.39 10.98 6.19
CA GLY A 102 24.32 9.69 5.50
C GLY A 102 22.96 8.99 5.59
N ALA A 103 21.93 9.64 6.15
CA ALA A 103 20.57 9.10 6.11
C ALA A 103 20.06 8.96 4.66
N CYS A 104 19.18 7.98 4.47
CA CYS A 104 18.46 7.75 3.22
C CYS A 104 16.96 7.68 3.47
N CYS A 105 16.19 7.96 2.42
CA CYS A 105 14.74 7.84 2.44
C CYS A 105 14.34 6.39 2.69
N GLY A 106 13.56 6.13 3.74
CA GLY A 106 13.05 4.81 4.09
C GLY A 106 12.09 4.20 3.07
N LEU A 107 11.61 5.00 2.09
CA LEU A 107 10.70 4.56 1.03
C LEU A 107 11.45 4.28 -0.27
N CYS A 108 12.18 5.25 -0.81
CA CYS A 108 12.84 5.13 -2.12
C CYS A 108 14.36 4.95 -2.06
N GLY A 109 14.98 4.99 -0.87
CA GLY A 109 16.41 4.80 -0.68
C GLY A 109 17.31 5.98 -1.09
N LYS A 110 16.77 7.06 -1.67
CA LYS A 110 17.54 8.26 -2.02
C LYS A 110 18.22 8.87 -0.80
N THR A 111 19.46 9.28 -0.95
CA THR A 111 20.26 9.93 0.09
C THR A 111 19.98 11.43 0.17
N SER A 112 20.47 12.09 1.22
CA SER A 112 20.44 13.56 1.34
C SER A 112 21.23 14.29 0.25
N ALA A 113 22.08 13.58 -0.51
CA ALA A 113 22.79 14.13 -1.67
C ALA A 113 21.91 14.14 -2.94
N GLU A 114 20.91 13.25 -3.01
CA GLU A 114 20.03 13.10 -4.18
C GLU A 114 18.70 13.85 -4.02
N GLU A 115 18.25 14.03 -2.78
CA GLU A 115 16.93 14.59 -2.49
C GLU A 115 16.87 15.23 -1.11
N THR A 116 16.01 16.25 -0.95
CA THR A 116 15.72 16.82 0.36
C THR A 116 15.02 15.78 1.23
N LEU A 117 15.55 15.53 2.43
CA LEU A 117 14.98 14.59 3.39
C LEU A 117 14.29 15.35 4.54
N GLY A 118 13.18 14.80 5.01
CA GLY A 118 12.46 15.25 6.20
C GLY A 118 11.97 14.05 7.02
N ARG A 119 11.24 14.33 8.10
CA ARG A 119 10.63 13.28 8.94
C ARG A 119 9.14 13.22 8.72
N ALA A 120 8.60 12.02 8.52
CA ALA A 120 7.16 11.80 8.52
C ALA A 120 6.57 12.15 9.90
N PRO A 121 5.59 13.07 10.00
CA PRO A 121 5.05 13.49 11.30
C PRO A 121 4.51 12.34 12.16
N CYS A 122 3.92 11.33 11.51
CA CYS A 122 3.25 10.18 12.12
C CYS A 122 4.16 9.14 12.77
N CYS A 123 5.32 8.85 12.17
CA CYS A 123 6.19 7.78 12.64
C CYS A 123 7.64 8.23 12.86
N GLY A 124 8.01 9.45 12.45
CA GLY A 124 9.36 9.98 12.58
C GLY A 124 10.36 9.46 11.54
N GLU A 125 9.91 8.58 10.64
CA GLU A 125 10.72 7.98 9.58
C GLU A 125 11.29 9.04 8.64
N VAL A 126 12.54 8.85 8.24
CA VAL A 126 13.22 9.74 7.29
C VAL A 126 12.72 9.43 5.88
N VAL A 127 12.13 10.41 5.21
CA VAL A 127 11.58 10.27 3.86
C VAL A 127 11.91 11.49 3.02
N CYS A 128 11.80 11.39 1.68
CA CYS A 128 11.96 12.56 0.83
C CYS A 128 10.86 13.59 1.11
N ASP A 129 11.28 14.81 1.41
CA ASP A 129 10.42 15.99 1.60
C ASP A 129 10.32 16.77 0.30
N ASN A 130 9.56 16.20 -0.63
CA ASN A 130 9.38 16.74 -1.97
C ASN A 130 7.95 17.13 -2.29
N GLU A 131 7.06 17.16 -1.29
CA GLU A 131 5.62 17.35 -1.48
C GLU A 131 5.28 18.66 -2.19
N LEU A 132 6.04 19.74 -1.94
CA LEU A 132 5.82 21.04 -2.58
C LEU A 132 5.99 21.03 -4.11
N ARG A 133 6.64 20.00 -4.67
CA ARG A 133 6.79 19.81 -6.12
C ARG A 133 5.61 19.07 -6.76
N TYR A 134 4.66 18.57 -5.96
CA TYR A 134 3.47 17.89 -6.46
C TYR A 134 2.56 18.87 -7.21
N ARG A 135 2.15 18.48 -8.41
CA ARG A 135 1.16 19.22 -9.20
C ARG A 135 -0.22 18.60 -9.01
N PRO A 136 -1.20 19.32 -8.43
CA PRO A 136 -2.58 18.85 -8.35
C PRO A 136 -3.12 18.38 -9.70
N GLY A 137 -3.92 17.31 -9.70
CA GLY A 137 -4.47 16.69 -10.91
C GLY A 137 -3.57 15.66 -11.59
N THR A 138 -2.28 15.55 -11.23
CA THR A 138 -1.39 14.51 -11.80
C THR A 138 -1.56 13.14 -11.15
N PHE A 139 -2.07 13.09 -9.91
CA PHE A 139 -2.19 11.87 -9.10
C PHE A 139 -0.87 11.08 -8.92
N SER A 140 0.28 11.69 -9.23
CA SER A 140 1.60 11.06 -9.08
C SER A 140 1.85 10.61 -7.64
N ARG A 141 2.56 9.48 -7.54
CA ARG A 141 2.94 8.82 -6.29
C ARG A 141 4.44 8.90 -6.01
N ASP A 142 5.17 9.71 -6.78
CA ASP A 142 6.63 9.85 -6.67
C ASP A 142 7.06 10.75 -5.49
N PHE A 143 6.07 11.24 -4.73
CA PHE A 143 6.24 12.12 -3.59
C PHE A 143 6.17 11.31 -2.31
N CYS A 144 7.32 10.99 -1.71
CA CYS A 144 7.42 10.01 -0.62
C CYS A 144 6.60 10.41 0.60
N LEU A 145 6.82 11.63 1.13
CA LEU A 145 6.09 12.13 2.29
C LEU A 145 4.57 12.19 2.05
N ARG A 146 4.15 12.75 0.90
CA ARG A 146 2.75 12.85 0.52
C ARG A 146 2.09 11.48 0.35
N SER A 147 2.75 10.56 -0.34
CA SER A 147 2.23 9.21 -0.60
C SER A 147 2.13 8.41 0.69
N HIS A 148 3.11 8.56 1.59
CA HIS A 148 3.04 8.00 2.94
C HIS A 148 1.83 8.55 3.71
N ALA A 149 1.67 9.87 3.77
CA ALA A 149 0.56 10.50 4.49
C ALA A 149 -0.82 10.10 3.93
N ARG A 150 -0.95 10.03 2.61
CA ARG A 150 -2.25 9.84 1.93
C ARG A 150 -2.67 8.37 1.77
N TYR A 151 -1.72 7.47 1.54
CA TYR A 151 -2.00 6.11 1.07
C TYR A 151 -1.72 5.04 2.11
N THR A 152 -1.33 5.39 3.33
CA THR A 152 -0.98 4.40 4.35
C THR A 152 -1.89 4.48 5.56
N LEU A 153 -2.05 3.36 6.28
CA LEU A 153 -2.73 3.38 7.58
C LEU A 153 -1.95 4.20 8.60
N CYS A 154 -0.62 4.17 8.54
CA CYS A 154 0.26 4.97 9.39
C CYS A 154 0.00 6.48 9.23
N GLY A 155 -0.05 6.98 8.00
CA GLY A 155 -0.32 8.39 7.69
C GLY A 155 -1.76 8.84 7.95
N HIS A 156 -2.72 7.92 7.83
CA HIS A 156 -4.14 8.22 8.05
C HIS A 156 -4.57 8.09 9.52
N HIS A 157 -3.76 7.44 10.37
CA HIS A 157 -4.08 7.26 11.78
C HIS A 157 -4.24 8.60 12.53
N GLY A 158 -5.33 8.73 13.30
CA GLY A 158 -5.61 9.92 14.10
C GLY A 158 -6.32 11.05 13.33
N VAL A 159 -6.48 10.90 12.00
CA VAL A 159 -7.30 11.78 11.16
C VAL A 159 -8.78 11.59 11.44
N GLU A 160 -9.23 10.33 11.45
CA GLU A 160 -10.64 9.98 11.70
C GLU A 160 -10.98 9.98 13.20
N ARG A 161 -12.24 10.29 13.52
CA ARG A 161 -12.70 10.46 14.92
C ARG A 161 -12.67 9.16 15.72
N GLU A 162 -12.82 8.03 15.03
CA GLU A 162 -12.85 6.70 15.60
C GLU A 162 -11.44 6.19 15.97
N CYS A 163 -10.39 6.88 15.52
CA CYS A 163 -9.02 6.51 15.85
C CYS A 163 -8.68 6.84 17.31
N ALA A 164 -8.20 5.84 18.05
CA ALA A 164 -7.59 6.03 19.35
C ALA A 164 -6.17 6.61 19.20
N ARG A 165 -6.03 7.93 19.27
CA ARG A 165 -4.78 8.69 19.01
C ARG A 165 -3.56 8.29 19.86
N GLY A 166 -3.78 7.59 20.98
CA GLY A 166 -2.72 7.09 21.85
C GLY A 166 -2.28 5.64 21.57
N LEU A 167 -2.87 4.98 20.57
CA LEU A 167 -2.55 3.60 20.21
C LEU A 167 -1.85 3.54 18.86
N ASP A 168 -0.96 2.56 18.72
CA ASP A 168 -0.40 2.21 17.42
C ASP A 168 -1.52 1.82 16.45
N TRP A 169 -1.47 2.32 15.22
CA TRP A 169 -2.50 2.08 14.21
C TRP A 169 -2.72 0.58 13.91
N ARG A 170 -1.72 -0.28 14.14
CA ARG A 170 -1.82 -1.75 13.98
C ARG A 170 -2.72 -2.40 15.03
N VAL A 171 -2.93 -1.75 16.17
CA VAL A 171 -3.81 -2.24 17.27
C VAL A 171 -4.96 -1.28 17.57
N CYS A 172 -5.04 -0.14 16.87
CA CYS A 172 -6.13 0.81 17.01
C CYS A 172 -7.43 0.21 16.48
N PRO A 173 -8.48 0.05 17.32
CA PRO A 173 -9.78 -0.48 16.87
C PRO A 173 -10.36 0.37 15.75
N GLY A 174 -10.25 1.70 15.88
CA GLY A 174 -10.63 2.65 14.84
C GLY A 174 -9.95 2.37 13.51
N CYS A 175 -8.64 2.13 13.46
CA CYS A 175 -7.96 1.79 12.20
C CYS A 175 -8.29 0.38 11.71
N ALA A 176 -8.63 -0.54 12.62
CA ALA A 176 -9.00 -1.89 12.26
C ALA A 176 -10.40 -1.95 11.61
N THR A 177 -11.33 -1.16 12.11
CA THR A 177 -12.71 -1.12 11.66
C THR A 177 -13.00 0.04 10.72
N ALA A 178 -12.10 1.03 10.62
CA ALA A 178 -12.33 2.33 9.97
C ALA A 178 -13.08 2.14 8.65
N PRO A 179 -14.37 2.48 8.63
CA PRO A 179 -15.01 2.97 7.44
C PRO A 179 -14.25 4.24 7.09
N ALA A 180 -13.77 4.39 5.86
CA ALA A 180 -13.28 5.67 5.38
C ALA A 180 -14.39 6.71 5.62
N ALA A 181 -14.25 7.55 6.65
CA ALA A 181 -15.32 8.42 7.13
C ALA A 181 -15.58 9.59 6.16
N SER A 182 -14.99 9.54 4.96
CA SER A 182 -15.17 10.49 3.87
C SER A 182 -15.60 9.85 2.52
N SER A 183 -15.66 8.52 2.37
CA SER A 183 -15.92 7.90 1.06
C SER A 183 -16.91 6.73 0.98
N GLY A 184 -17.59 6.36 2.08
CA GLY A 184 -18.86 5.62 1.99
C GLY A 184 -18.81 4.12 1.68
N ALA A 185 -17.64 3.47 1.67
CA ALA A 185 -17.48 2.05 2.00
C ALA A 185 -15.99 1.68 2.13
N SER A 186 -15.56 1.31 3.34
CA SER A 186 -14.26 0.65 3.53
C SER A 186 -14.45 -0.84 3.29
N THR A 187 -13.73 -1.38 2.32
CA THR A 187 -13.64 -2.83 2.12
C THR A 187 -12.37 -3.33 2.79
N THR A 188 -12.35 -4.62 3.13
CA THR A 188 -11.12 -5.31 3.56
C THR A 188 -9.95 -5.03 2.60
N SER A 189 -10.22 -4.94 1.29
CA SER A 189 -9.21 -4.62 0.27
C SER A 189 -8.60 -3.21 0.45
N ASP A 190 -9.38 -2.17 0.78
CA ASP A 190 -8.82 -0.82 0.99
C ASP A 190 -7.91 -0.79 2.22
N ARG A 191 -8.36 -1.38 3.34
CA ARG A 191 -7.54 -1.52 4.55
C ARG A 191 -6.23 -2.25 4.25
N LEU A 192 -6.31 -3.38 3.54
CA LEU A 192 -5.13 -4.16 3.17
C LEU A 192 -4.22 -3.38 2.22
N TRP A 193 -4.77 -2.68 1.24
CA TRP A 193 -3.98 -1.81 0.36
C TRP A 193 -3.22 -0.75 1.17
N ARG A 194 -3.88 -0.01 2.05
CA ARG A 194 -3.24 1.01 2.90
C ARG A 194 -2.22 0.43 3.87
N GLY A 195 -2.48 -0.77 4.37
CA GLY A 195 -1.63 -1.45 5.33
C GLY A 195 -0.41 -2.15 4.73
N LEU A 196 -0.48 -2.55 3.45
CA LEU A 196 0.51 -3.42 2.82
C LEU A 196 1.24 -2.77 1.63
N ASN A 197 0.78 -1.66 1.08
CA ASN A 197 1.58 -0.98 0.05
C ASN A 197 2.93 -0.51 0.64
N ALA A 198 3.97 -0.44 -0.20
CA ALA A 198 5.32 -0.11 0.27
C ALA A 198 5.52 1.38 0.63
N TYR A 199 4.52 2.26 0.48
CA TYR A 199 4.57 3.57 1.14
C TYR A 199 4.41 3.44 2.66
N ASN A 200 3.82 2.34 3.15
CA ASN A 200 3.70 2.07 4.57
C ASN A 200 5.05 1.52 5.07
N VAL A 201 5.77 2.30 5.87
CA VAL A 201 7.13 1.92 6.30
C VAL A 201 7.13 0.65 7.16
N CYS A 202 6.03 0.42 7.89
CA CYS A 202 5.77 -0.79 8.65
C CYS A 202 4.45 -1.41 8.18
N PRO A 203 4.39 -2.71 7.82
CA PRO A 203 3.17 -3.34 7.35
C PRO A 203 2.19 -3.69 8.48
N LEU A 204 0.99 -4.14 8.09
CA LEU A 204 0.07 -4.83 9.01
C LEU A 204 0.73 -6.07 9.63
N LEU A 205 0.24 -6.50 10.79
CA LEU A 205 0.65 -7.78 11.36
C LEU A 205 0.09 -8.93 10.54
N GLU A 206 0.80 -10.06 10.48
CA GLU A 206 0.41 -11.24 9.71
C GLU A 206 -1.03 -11.68 10.02
N ARG A 207 -1.43 -11.65 11.30
CA ARG A 207 -2.77 -12.03 11.77
C ARG A 207 -3.89 -11.16 11.19
N ASP A 208 -3.58 -9.93 10.81
CA ASP A 208 -4.50 -8.93 10.26
C ASP A 208 -4.53 -8.94 8.74
N VAL A 209 -3.75 -9.82 8.11
CA VAL A 209 -3.71 -10.02 6.66
C VAL A 209 -4.39 -11.35 6.33
N PRO A 210 -5.70 -11.37 6.06
CA PRO A 210 -6.37 -12.58 5.61
C PRO A 210 -5.88 -13.01 4.23
N ARG A 211 -5.94 -14.32 3.99
CA ARG A 211 -5.59 -14.94 2.71
C ARG A 211 -6.64 -14.61 1.66
N HIS A 212 -6.22 -14.42 0.41
CA HIS A 212 -7.12 -14.20 -0.73
C HIS A 212 -8.13 -13.05 -0.57
N ALA A 213 -7.72 -11.97 0.10
CA ALA A 213 -8.59 -10.86 0.46
C ALA A 213 -8.15 -9.50 -0.10
N LEU A 214 -7.07 -9.47 -0.90
CA LEU A 214 -6.52 -8.23 -1.44
C LEU A 214 -7.38 -7.66 -2.56
N CYS A 215 -8.08 -8.50 -3.30
CA CYS A 215 -8.91 -8.07 -4.42
C CYS A 215 -10.39 -7.96 -4.02
N ASP A 216 -11.04 -6.89 -4.44
CA ASP A 216 -12.49 -6.77 -4.38
C ASP A 216 -13.14 -7.25 -5.68
N ARG A 217 -14.42 -7.62 -5.58
CA ARG A 217 -15.27 -7.92 -6.74
C ARG A 217 -16.16 -6.73 -7.06
N CYS A 218 -16.03 -6.17 -8.26
CA CYS A 218 -16.91 -5.10 -8.73
C CYS A 218 -18.37 -5.60 -8.86
N PRO A 219 -19.36 -4.96 -8.21
CA PRO A 219 -20.76 -5.37 -8.32
C PRO A 219 -21.35 -5.21 -9.73
N GLY A 220 -20.84 -4.26 -10.52
CA GLY A 220 -21.34 -4.01 -11.88
C GLY A 220 -20.92 -5.08 -12.88
N CYS A 221 -19.61 -5.36 -12.97
CA CYS A 221 -19.05 -6.24 -14.01
C CYS A 221 -18.45 -7.55 -13.47
N GLY A 222 -18.44 -7.77 -12.16
CA GLY A 222 -17.91 -8.99 -11.54
C GLY A 222 -16.38 -9.13 -11.58
N ARG A 223 -15.65 -8.18 -12.16
CA ARG A 223 -14.18 -8.19 -12.25
C ARG A 223 -13.53 -8.05 -10.87
N LEU A 224 -12.41 -8.74 -10.68
CA LEU A 224 -11.52 -8.52 -9.54
C LEU A 224 -10.57 -7.33 -9.77
N TYR A 225 -10.47 -6.46 -8.77
CA TYR A 225 -9.67 -5.24 -8.81
C TYR A 225 -9.16 -4.86 -7.42
N ILE A 226 -8.13 -4.01 -7.38
CA ILE A 226 -7.60 -3.44 -6.13
C ILE A 226 -7.92 -1.95 -6.13
N GLN A 227 -8.81 -1.52 -5.23
CA GLN A 227 -9.36 -0.16 -5.23
C GLN A 227 -8.27 0.93 -5.21
N GLY A 228 -7.27 0.78 -4.35
CA GLY A 228 -6.21 1.77 -4.22
C GLY A 228 -5.17 1.76 -5.35
N VAL A 229 -5.14 0.74 -6.20
CA VAL A 229 -4.25 0.70 -7.38
C VAL A 229 -4.99 1.20 -8.61
N GLU A 230 -6.14 0.59 -8.94
CA GLU A 230 -6.88 0.85 -10.17
C GLU A 230 -7.87 2.04 -10.05
N GLY A 231 -8.09 2.54 -8.83
CA GLY A 231 -9.13 3.51 -8.54
C GLY A 231 -10.53 2.88 -8.51
N CYS A 232 -11.44 3.54 -7.80
CA CYS A 232 -12.84 3.14 -7.72
C CYS A 232 -13.77 4.35 -7.70
N MET A 233 -15.04 4.10 -7.98
CA MET A 233 -16.12 5.06 -7.79
C MET A 233 -17.13 4.50 -6.81
N TYR A 234 -17.60 5.33 -5.89
CA TYR A 234 -18.65 4.96 -4.95
C TYR A 234 -20.02 5.37 -5.48
N LYS A 235 -20.97 4.44 -5.46
CA LYS A 235 -22.38 4.70 -5.78
C LYS A 235 -23.25 3.86 -4.85
N GLY A 236 -24.17 4.51 -4.12
CA GLY A 236 -25.06 3.82 -3.19
C GLY A 236 -24.34 3.00 -2.11
N GLY A 237 -23.20 3.46 -1.61
CA GLY A 237 -22.39 2.75 -0.62
C GLY A 237 -21.62 1.53 -1.15
N GLN A 238 -21.54 1.35 -2.47
CA GLN A 238 -20.75 0.28 -3.10
C GLN A 238 -19.64 0.86 -3.96
N ALA A 239 -18.48 0.22 -3.93
CA ALA A 239 -17.34 0.56 -4.77
C ALA A 239 -17.39 -0.19 -6.11
N TYR A 240 -17.26 0.56 -7.20
CA TYR A 240 -17.22 0.05 -8.57
C TYR A 240 -15.84 0.32 -9.19
N CYS A 241 -15.31 -0.66 -9.93
CA CYS A 241 -14.04 -0.47 -10.62
C CYS A 241 -14.18 0.56 -11.75
N LEU A 242 -13.09 1.27 -12.04
CA LEU A 242 -13.00 2.24 -13.14
C LEU A 242 -12.65 1.60 -14.50
N SER A 243 -12.75 0.28 -14.63
CA SER A 243 -12.42 -0.40 -15.89
C SER A 243 -13.36 0.03 -17.03
N PRO A 244 -12.84 0.21 -18.26
CA PRO A 244 -13.68 0.44 -19.44
C PRO A 244 -14.73 -0.66 -19.59
N GLY A 245 -15.98 -0.26 -19.86
CA GLY A 245 -17.10 -1.20 -20.02
C GLY A 245 -17.72 -1.69 -18.71
N CYS A 246 -17.34 -1.15 -17.56
CA CYS A 246 -18.04 -1.43 -16.30
C CYS A 246 -19.47 -0.87 -16.35
N SER A 247 -20.48 -1.75 -16.26
CA SER A 247 -21.90 -1.37 -16.22
C SER A 247 -22.27 -0.51 -15.00
N GLY A 248 -21.49 -0.59 -13.92
CA GLY A 248 -21.62 0.27 -12.74
C GLY A 248 -21.32 1.75 -13.01
N LEU A 249 -20.66 2.05 -14.14
CA LEU A 249 -20.35 3.40 -14.60
C LEU A 249 -21.37 3.94 -15.62
N ALA A 250 -22.46 3.21 -15.90
CA ALA A 250 -23.50 3.69 -16.80
C ALA A 250 -24.05 5.06 -16.33
N GLY A 251 -23.98 6.06 -17.20
CA GLY A 251 -24.39 7.44 -16.93
C GLY A 251 -23.24 8.40 -16.54
N PHE A 252 -21.99 7.93 -16.43
CA PHE A 252 -20.82 8.79 -16.22
C PHE A 252 -20.07 9.04 -17.54
N PRO A 253 -19.58 10.27 -17.79
CA PRO A 253 -18.76 10.57 -18.96
C PRO A 253 -17.50 9.68 -18.96
N ARG A 254 -17.33 8.92 -20.04
CA ARG A 254 -16.29 7.88 -20.20
C ARG A 254 -14.89 8.47 -20.39
N ASP A 255 -14.83 9.77 -20.64
CA ASP A 255 -13.72 10.64 -20.97
C ASP A 255 -12.91 11.10 -19.74
N ARG A 256 -13.27 10.65 -18.53
CA ARG A 256 -12.54 10.92 -17.27
C ARG A 256 -12.00 9.69 -16.54
N VAL A 257 -11.92 8.53 -17.20
CA VAL A 257 -11.20 7.37 -16.64
C VAL A 257 -9.70 7.62 -16.80
N PHE A 258 -9.11 8.35 -15.84
CA PHE A 258 -7.67 8.56 -15.80
C PHE A 258 -6.98 7.21 -15.51
N ARG A 259 -6.23 6.69 -16.47
CA ARG A 259 -5.16 5.75 -16.18
C ARG A 259 -4.06 6.52 -15.45
N VAL A 260 -3.59 5.98 -14.33
CA VAL A 260 -2.52 6.59 -13.52
C VAL A 260 -1.18 6.61 -14.30
N ASP A 261 -1.08 5.87 -15.41
CA ASP A 261 0.16 5.65 -16.16
C ASP A 261 0.38 6.58 -17.37
N ASP A 262 -0.59 7.43 -17.74
CA ASP A 262 -0.49 8.25 -18.97
C ASP A 262 0.37 9.54 -18.80
N ALA A 263 1.15 9.65 -17.72
CA ALA A 263 2.02 10.80 -17.45
C ALA A 263 3.44 10.69 -18.03
N ALA A 264 3.67 9.82 -19.01
CA ALA A 264 4.96 9.72 -19.70
C ALA A 264 4.82 9.76 -21.22
N VAL A 265 5.59 10.66 -21.83
CA VAL A 265 5.92 10.81 -23.26
C VAL A 265 5.01 11.75 -24.07
N SER A 266 5.34 13.04 -24.01
CA SER A 266 5.30 13.93 -25.18
C SER A 266 6.36 15.04 -25.06
N GLY A 267 7.64 14.64 -25.06
CA GLY A 267 8.74 15.55 -25.37
C GLY A 267 8.84 15.74 -26.88
N GLY A 268 8.07 16.68 -27.42
CA GLY A 268 8.18 17.13 -28.81
C GLY A 268 9.50 17.88 -29.01
N GLY A 269 10.33 17.37 -29.93
CA GLY A 269 11.57 18.02 -30.34
C GLY A 269 11.30 19.35 -31.05
N VAL A 270 12.11 20.35 -30.73
CA VAL A 270 12.22 21.58 -31.51
C VAL A 270 13.44 21.41 -32.40
N GLY A 271 13.19 21.31 -33.70
CA GLY A 271 14.22 21.38 -34.74
C GLY A 271 14.79 22.81 -34.84
N VAL A 272 16.08 22.84 -35.21
CA VAL A 272 16.88 24.03 -35.52
C VAL A 272 16.34 24.75 -36.76
#